data_AF-A0A2T2ZUR2-F1
#
_entry.id   AF-A0A2T2ZUR2-F1
#
_cell.length_a   1.000
_cell.length_b   1.000
_cell.length_c   1.000
_cell.angle_alpha   90.00
_cell.angle_beta   90.00
_cell.angle_gamma   90.00
#
_symmetry.space_group_name_H-M   'P 1'
#
loop_
_entity.id
_entity.type
_entity.pdbx_description
1 polymer ?
#
loop_
_entity_poly.entity_id
_entity_poly.type
_entity_poly.pdbx_seq_one_letter_code
_entity_poly.pdbx_strand_id
1 'polypeptide(L)'
;MPSSGLPTILLVPGAFGTPAGYDPMLPYLKAAGFTTHPRPYPSLNHPEPSKATCANDIASLRDNVIRPLTEEQQKEVVIIAHSFGGIVAGGAAKGFDKQHFLSQGQNGGVIGFIYVALNIALENAYLAETFGGVYPPFSQVDKPSQGLVLIKPAMDVLFNDCDPAHADELVASCNDPCLYP
;
A
#
# COMPACT_ATOMS: atom_id res chain seq x y z
N MET A 1 -21.31 -20.25 3.81
CA MET A 1 -20.24 -21.04 4.47
C MET A 1 -18.93 -20.31 4.23
N PRO A 2 -18.11 -20.02 5.24
CA PRO A 2 -16.75 -19.51 4.99
C PRO A 2 -15.99 -20.53 4.12
N SER A 3 -15.14 -20.05 3.21
CA SER A 3 -14.33 -20.96 2.38
C SER A 3 -13.42 -21.79 3.30
N SER A 4 -13.15 -23.04 2.94
CA SER A 4 -12.34 -23.95 3.77
C SER A 4 -10.83 -23.66 3.71
N GLY A 5 -10.42 -22.46 3.28
CA GLY A 5 -9.03 -22.06 3.08
C GLY A 5 -8.72 -20.72 3.75
N LEU A 6 -7.45 -20.50 4.08
CA LEU A 6 -6.99 -19.20 4.57
C LEU A 6 -7.11 -18.15 3.45
N PRO A 7 -7.45 -16.90 3.78
CA PRO A 7 -7.51 -15.82 2.79
C PRO A 7 -6.13 -15.52 2.21
N THR A 8 -6.13 -14.94 1.02
CA THR A 8 -4.94 -14.34 0.43
C THR A 8 -4.65 -12.99 1.09
N ILE A 9 -3.41 -12.74 1.47
CA ILE A 9 -2.97 -11.46 2.04
C ILE A 9 -2.38 -10.59 0.94
N LEU A 10 -3.03 -9.48 0.62
CA LEU A 10 -2.48 -8.43 -0.25
C LEU A 10 -1.73 -7.42 0.63
N LEU A 11 -0.43 -7.23 0.37
CA LEU A 11 0.42 -6.28 1.10
C LEU A 11 0.64 -5.04 0.22
N VAL A 12 0.17 -3.89 0.68
CA VAL A 12 0.24 -2.62 -0.05
C VAL A 12 1.16 -1.65 0.70
N PRO A 13 2.33 -1.29 0.15
CA PRO A 13 3.28 -0.40 0.81
C PRO A 13 2.73 1.03 0.93
N GLY A 14 3.40 1.85 1.75
CA GLY A 14 3.11 3.27 1.85
C GLY A 14 3.89 4.11 0.83
N ALA A 15 3.75 5.43 0.90
CA ALA A 15 4.60 6.34 0.15
C ALA A 15 6.08 6.03 0.44
N PHE A 16 6.94 6.19 -0.56
CA PHE A 16 8.37 5.86 -0.53
C PHE A 16 8.69 4.36 -0.39
N GLY A 17 7.80 3.52 0.12
CA GLY A 17 8.06 2.10 0.37
C GLY A 17 7.92 1.24 -0.87
N THR A 18 8.71 0.18 -0.96
CA THR A 18 8.58 -0.86 -1.98
C THR A 18 7.96 -2.13 -1.39
N PRO A 19 7.48 -3.06 -2.23
CA PRO A 19 7.09 -4.40 -1.79
C PRO A 19 8.15 -5.13 -0.95
N ALA A 20 9.44 -4.84 -1.16
CA ALA A 20 10.55 -5.47 -0.43
C ALA A 20 10.54 -5.14 1.07
N GLY A 21 9.90 -4.05 1.49
CA GLY A 21 9.71 -3.74 2.92
C GLY A 21 8.93 -4.83 3.68
N TYR A 22 8.22 -5.71 2.98
CA TYR A 22 7.52 -6.84 3.57
C TYR A 22 8.34 -8.14 3.58
N ASP A 23 9.49 -8.20 2.91
CA ASP A 23 10.30 -9.43 2.78
C ASP A 23 10.60 -10.10 4.13
N PRO A 24 10.93 -9.36 5.21
CA PRO A 24 11.17 -9.97 6.52
C PRO A 24 9.95 -10.71 7.09
N MET A 25 8.72 -10.31 6.75
CA MET A 25 7.50 -10.96 7.28
C MET A 25 6.98 -12.11 6.42
N LEU A 26 7.33 -12.17 5.13
CA LEU A 26 6.80 -13.18 4.20
C LEU A 26 7.06 -14.64 4.67
N PRO A 27 8.24 -15.00 5.21
CA PRO A 27 8.50 -16.35 5.69
C PRO A 27 7.54 -16.78 6.82
N TYR A 28 7.21 -15.87 7.73
CA TYR A 28 6.31 -16.14 8.86
C TYR A 28 4.87 -16.31 8.39
N LEU A 29 4.39 -15.45 7.48
CA LEU A 29 3.06 -15.57 6.89
C LEU A 29 2.91 -16.88 6.09
N LYS A 30 3.95 -17.25 5.33
CA LYS A 30 4.00 -18.52 4.61
C LYS A 30 3.99 -19.72 5.56
N ALA A 31 4.78 -19.69 6.63
CA ALA A 31 4.80 -20.76 7.64
C ALA A 31 3.45 -20.93 8.35
N ALA A 32 2.70 -19.83 8.50
CA ALA A 32 1.33 -19.84 9.00
C ALA A 32 0.28 -20.29 7.95
N GLY A 33 0.69 -20.59 6.72
CA GLY A 33 -0.16 -21.12 5.65
C GLY A 33 -0.81 -20.06 4.74
N PHE A 34 -0.48 -18.78 4.90
CA PHE A 34 -1.05 -17.72 4.07
C PHE A 34 -0.34 -17.63 2.71
N THR A 35 -1.13 -17.35 1.67
CA THR A 35 -0.61 -16.87 0.39
C THR A 35 -0.49 -15.34 0.46
N THR A 36 0.68 -14.80 0.13
CA THR A 36 0.95 -13.35 0.18
C THR A 36 1.16 -12.77 -1.22
N HIS A 37 0.63 -11.58 -1.47
CA HIS A 37 0.82 -10.82 -2.70
C HIS A 37 1.31 -9.40 -2.35
N PRO A 38 2.62 -9.18 -2.17
CA PRO A 38 3.17 -7.83 -2.07
C PRO A 38 3.17 -7.19 -3.47
N ARG A 39 2.58 -6.00 -3.60
CA ARG A 39 2.40 -5.35 -4.92
C ARG A 39 2.71 -3.86 -4.88
N PRO A 40 3.46 -3.33 -5.87
CA PRO A 40 3.67 -1.90 -6.01
C PRO A 40 2.45 -1.26 -6.70
N TYR A 41 2.45 0.06 -6.75
CA TYR A 41 1.56 0.87 -7.58
C TYR A 41 2.38 1.92 -8.36
N PRO A 42 1.87 2.41 -9.51
CA PRO A 42 2.64 3.20 -10.48
C PRO A 42 3.41 4.41 -9.94
N SER A 43 2.92 5.10 -8.91
CA SER A 43 3.61 6.26 -8.34
C SER A 43 4.92 5.90 -7.62
N LEU A 44 5.10 4.66 -7.19
CA LEU A 44 6.36 4.17 -6.61
C LEU A 44 7.41 4.05 -7.73
N ASN A 45 8.28 5.05 -7.85
CA ASN A 45 9.29 5.21 -8.91
C ASN A 45 8.70 5.44 -10.31
N HIS A 46 7.68 6.29 -10.43
CA HIS A 46 7.15 6.65 -11.76
C HIS A 46 8.25 7.31 -12.62
N PRO A 47 8.49 6.86 -13.86
CA PRO A 47 9.55 7.41 -14.72
C PRO A 47 9.31 8.88 -15.11
N GLU A 48 8.05 9.32 -15.05
CA GLU A 48 7.63 10.71 -15.23
C GLU A 48 6.83 11.16 -14.01
N PRO A 49 7.47 11.58 -12.91
CA PRO A 49 6.80 11.87 -11.63
C PRO A 49 5.54 12.75 -11.74
N SER A 50 5.57 13.75 -12.62
CA SER A 50 4.44 14.66 -12.87
C SER A 50 3.17 13.99 -13.43
N LYS A 51 3.25 12.73 -13.88
CA LYS A 51 2.10 11.93 -14.36
C LYS A 51 1.58 10.95 -13.32
N ALA A 52 2.27 10.79 -12.19
CA ALA A 52 1.81 9.96 -11.11
C ALA A 52 0.61 10.62 -10.43
N THR A 53 -0.45 9.84 -10.22
CA THR A 53 -1.63 10.32 -9.53
C THR A 53 -2.18 9.20 -8.66
N CYS A 54 -2.79 9.57 -7.53
CA CYS A 54 -3.48 8.60 -6.67
C CYS A 54 -4.58 7.85 -7.43
N ALA A 55 -5.23 8.48 -8.41
CA ALA A 55 -6.24 7.84 -9.24
C ALA A 55 -5.65 6.72 -10.11
N ASN A 56 -4.47 6.94 -10.70
CA ASN A 56 -3.76 5.91 -11.46
C ASN A 56 -3.30 4.76 -10.56
N ASP A 57 -2.87 5.06 -9.33
CA ASP A 57 -2.52 4.02 -8.35
C ASP A 57 -3.71 3.15 -7.96
N ILE A 58 -4.85 3.80 -7.68
CA ILE A 58 -6.12 3.12 -7.37
C ILE A 58 -6.53 2.23 -8.53
N ALA A 59 -6.54 2.76 -9.76
CA ALA A 59 -6.94 2.01 -10.95
C ALA A 59 -6.00 0.80 -11.20
N SER A 60 -4.69 1.01 -11.08
CA SER A 60 -3.70 -0.06 -11.27
C SER A 60 -3.86 -1.18 -10.24
N LEU A 61 -3.96 -0.86 -8.95
CA LEU A 61 -4.15 -1.87 -7.90
C LEU A 61 -5.49 -2.58 -8.04
N ARG A 62 -6.54 -1.84 -8.41
CA ARG A 62 -7.89 -2.38 -8.65
C ARG A 62 -7.87 -3.42 -9.77
N ASP A 63 -7.42 -3.02 -10.95
CA ASP A 63 -7.61 -3.80 -12.17
C ASP A 63 -6.54 -4.88 -12.37
N ASN A 64 -5.31 -4.66 -11.88
CA ASN A 64 -4.21 -5.60 -12.07
C ASN A 64 -3.97 -6.54 -10.87
N VAL A 65 -4.67 -6.33 -9.75
CA VAL A 65 -4.47 -7.13 -8.52
C VAL A 65 -5.79 -7.55 -7.89
N ILE A 66 -6.59 -6.62 -7.38
CA ILE A 66 -7.80 -6.97 -6.61
C ILE A 66 -8.80 -7.71 -7.50
N ARG A 67 -9.05 -7.20 -8.71
CA ARG A 67 -9.96 -7.83 -9.68
C ARG A 67 -9.52 -9.25 -10.06
N PRO A 68 -8.28 -9.51 -10.54
CA PRO A 68 -7.84 -10.87 -10.82
C PRO A 68 -7.93 -11.82 -9.62
N LEU A 69 -7.58 -11.37 -8.41
CA LEU A 69 -7.67 -12.20 -7.21
C LEU A 69 -9.11 -12.56 -6.86
N THR A 70 -10.03 -11.61 -6.98
CA THR A 70 -11.41 -11.76 -6.50
C THR A 70 -12.36 -12.27 -7.58
N GLU A 71 -12.47 -11.60 -8.73
CA GLU A 71 -13.40 -11.97 -9.81
C GLU A 71 -12.93 -13.22 -10.55
N GLU A 72 -11.67 -13.27 -10.99
CA GLU A 72 -11.18 -14.35 -11.85
C GLU A 72 -10.79 -15.59 -11.04
N GLN A 73 -10.04 -15.40 -9.95
CA GLN A 73 -9.53 -16.50 -9.12
C GLN A 73 -10.45 -16.86 -7.95
N GLN A 74 -11.52 -16.09 -7.71
CA GLN A 74 -12.51 -16.35 -6.67
C GLN A 74 -11.90 -16.47 -5.26
N LYS A 75 -10.85 -15.69 -4.97
CA LYS A 75 -10.17 -15.69 -3.67
C LYS A 75 -10.80 -14.70 -2.70
N GLU A 76 -10.83 -15.09 -1.43
CA GLU A 76 -11.03 -14.17 -0.32
C GLU A 76 -9.72 -13.43 -0.05
N VAL A 77 -9.79 -12.11 0.11
CA VAL A 77 -8.60 -11.25 0.25
C VAL A 77 -8.68 -10.45 1.56
N VAL A 78 -7.60 -10.49 2.34
CA VAL A 78 -7.33 -9.53 3.42
C VAL A 78 -6.26 -8.58 2.91
N ILE A 79 -6.50 -7.28 3.08
CA ILE A 79 -5.56 -6.25 2.63
C ILE A 79 -4.84 -5.67 3.85
N ILE A 80 -3.52 -5.79 3.88
CA ILE A 80 -2.66 -5.06 4.80
C ILE A 80 -2.16 -3.83 4.06
N ALA A 81 -2.57 -2.65 4.53
CA ALA A 81 -2.26 -1.40 3.87
C ALA A 81 -1.51 -0.46 4.82
N HIS A 82 -0.28 -0.12 4.43
CA HIS A 82 0.58 0.78 5.20
C HIS A 82 0.47 2.22 4.70
N SER A 83 0.28 3.18 5.61
CA SER A 83 0.29 4.62 5.32
C SER A 83 -0.51 4.98 4.05
N PHE A 84 0.07 5.73 3.10
CA PHE A 84 -0.57 6.10 1.83
C PHE A 84 -1.18 4.92 1.05
N GLY A 85 -0.63 3.71 1.19
CA GLY A 85 -1.18 2.48 0.64
C GLY A 85 -2.62 2.21 1.07
N GLY A 86 -3.06 2.72 2.22
CA GLY A 86 -4.44 2.62 2.67
C GLY A 86 -5.42 3.49 1.89
N ILE A 87 -4.99 4.67 1.39
CA ILE A 87 -5.80 5.48 0.47
C ILE A 87 -5.95 4.74 -0.86
N VAL A 88 -4.83 4.26 -1.40
CA VAL A 88 -4.79 3.52 -2.67
C VAL A 88 -5.64 2.25 -2.58
N ALA A 89 -5.42 1.43 -1.55
CA ALA A 89 -6.12 0.17 -1.37
C ALA A 89 -7.61 0.36 -1.03
N GLY A 90 -7.95 1.37 -0.23
CA GLY A 90 -9.33 1.71 0.08
C GLY A 90 -10.11 2.10 -1.18
N GLY A 91 -9.55 2.99 -2.00
CA GLY A 91 -10.14 3.34 -3.30
C GLY A 91 -10.25 2.15 -4.24
N ALA A 92 -9.20 1.32 -4.32
CA ALA A 92 -9.14 0.17 -5.20
C ALA A 92 -10.17 -0.92 -4.84
N ALA A 93 -10.42 -1.15 -3.55
CA ALA A 93 -11.33 -2.18 -3.05
C ALA A 93 -12.82 -1.80 -3.11
N LYS A 94 -13.18 -0.57 -3.51
CA LYS A 94 -14.58 -0.13 -3.57
C LYS A 94 -15.42 -1.07 -4.44
N GLY A 95 -16.47 -1.64 -3.86
CA GLY A 95 -17.36 -2.61 -4.54
C GLY A 95 -16.78 -4.01 -4.72
N PHE A 96 -15.64 -4.32 -4.10
CA PHE A 96 -15.05 -5.67 -4.09
C PHE A 96 -15.31 -6.43 -2.79
N ASP A 97 -16.21 -5.96 -1.93
CA ASP A 97 -16.51 -6.63 -0.67
C ASP A 97 -17.14 -8.01 -0.88
N LYS A 98 -16.92 -8.92 0.07
CA LYS A 98 -17.42 -10.30 -0.01
C LYS A 98 -18.94 -10.40 -0.21
N GLN A 99 -19.73 -9.47 0.35
CA GLN A 99 -21.20 -9.51 0.21
C GLN A 99 -21.61 -9.25 -1.24
N HIS A 100 -20.92 -8.33 -1.92
CA HIS A 100 -21.13 -8.08 -3.36
C HIS A 100 -20.97 -9.35 -4.18
N PHE A 101 -19.87 -10.09 -4.00
CA PHE A 101 -19.62 -11.34 -4.72
C PHE A 101 -20.63 -12.44 -4.40
N LEU A 102 -20.97 -12.62 -3.11
CA LEU A 102 -21.97 -13.62 -2.71
C LEU A 102 -23.32 -13.36 -3.36
N SER A 103 -23.72 -12.09 -3.52
CA SER A 103 -24.97 -11.73 -4.20
C SER A 103 -25.00 -12.14 -5.69
N GLN A 104 -23.83 -12.35 -6.29
CA GLN A 104 -23.65 -12.85 -7.66
C GLN A 104 -23.36 -14.35 -7.73
N GLY A 105 -23.47 -15.09 -6.62
CA GLY A 105 -23.15 -16.51 -6.56
C GLY A 105 -21.65 -16.83 -6.64
N GLN A 106 -20.80 -15.83 -6.38
CA GLN A 106 -19.35 -15.93 -6.43
C GLN A 106 -18.75 -16.00 -5.02
N ASN A 107 -17.57 -16.64 -4.89
CA ASN A 107 -16.88 -16.85 -3.62
C ASN A 107 -15.69 -15.91 -3.40
N GLY A 108 -15.33 -15.08 -4.37
CA GLY A 108 -14.27 -14.07 -4.20
C GLY A 108 -14.65 -12.94 -3.25
N GLY A 109 -13.72 -12.02 -3.04
CA GLY A 109 -14.00 -10.70 -2.46
C GLY A 109 -13.05 -10.33 -1.33
N VAL A 110 -13.00 -9.03 -1.03
CA VAL A 110 -12.28 -8.47 0.11
C VAL A 110 -13.09 -8.72 1.37
N ILE A 111 -12.46 -9.38 2.34
CA ILE A 111 -13.09 -9.77 3.62
C ILE A 111 -12.62 -8.92 4.80
N GLY A 112 -11.56 -8.12 4.63
CA GLY A 112 -11.06 -7.25 5.70
C GLY A 112 -9.85 -6.40 5.31
N PHE A 113 -9.62 -5.38 6.12
CA PHE A 113 -8.46 -4.49 6.06
C PHE A 113 -7.71 -4.50 7.38
N ILE A 114 -6.38 -4.43 7.31
CA ILE A 114 -5.48 -4.15 8.41
C ILE A 114 -4.71 -2.89 8.02
N TYR A 115 -5.03 -1.77 8.68
CA TYR A 115 -4.34 -0.50 8.46
C TYR A 115 -3.16 -0.36 9.41
N VAL A 116 -2.00 0.04 8.88
CA VAL A 116 -0.77 0.24 9.65
C VAL A 116 -0.26 1.67 9.42
N ALA A 117 0.00 2.40 10.51
CA ALA A 117 0.59 3.75 10.50
C ALA A 117 -0.12 4.76 9.56
N LEU A 118 -1.45 4.88 9.68
CA LEU A 118 -2.28 5.71 8.80
C LEU A 118 -3.40 6.46 9.54
N ASN A 119 -3.77 7.62 9.00
CA ASN A 119 -5.08 8.26 9.18
C ASN A 119 -6.02 7.93 8.01
N ILE A 120 -7.19 7.36 8.27
CA ILE A 120 -8.18 7.02 7.23
C ILE A 120 -8.70 8.32 6.60
N ALA A 121 -8.47 8.51 5.30
CA ALA A 121 -8.93 9.68 4.57
C ALA A 121 -10.41 9.54 4.15
N LEU A 122 -11.16 10.65 4.20
CA LEU A 122 -12.48 10.73 3.59
C LEU A 122 -12.37 10.76 2.06
N GLU A 123 -13.46 10.41 1.38
CA GLU A 123 -13.55 10.53 -0.08
C GLU A 123 -13.31 12.00 -0.49
N ASN A 124 -12.44 12.20 -1.49
CA ASN A 124 -11.99 13.50 -1.99
C ASN A 124 -11.11 14.33 -1.04
N ALA A 125 -10.64 13.76 0.08
CA ALA A 125 -9.65 14.43 0.92
C ALA A 125 -8.22 14.23 0.38
N TYR A 126 -7.38 15.24 0.54
CA TYR A 126 -5.95 15.16 0.24
C TYR A 126 -5.19 14.59 1.43
N LEU A 127 -4.12 13.82 1.17
CA LEU A 127 -3.27 13.30 2.24
C LEU A 127 -2.75 14.43 3.15
N ALA A 128 -2.38 15.58 2.59
CA ALA A 128 -1.93 16.74 3.36
C ALA A 128 -2.98 17.24 4.37
N GLU A 129 -4.27 17.09 4.10
CA GLU A 129 -5.34 17.48 5.04
C GLU A 129 -5.33 16.57 6.27
N THR A 130 -4.89 15.32 6.15
CA THR A 130 -4.68 14.43 7.31
C THR A 130 -3.52 14.87 8.21
N PHE A 131 -2.67 15.78 7.72
CA PHE A 131 -1.59 16.43 8.46
C PHE A 131 -1.93 17.88 8.87
N GLY A 132 -3.20 18.30 8.76
CA GLY A 132 -3.60 19.68 9.06
C GLY A 132 -3.27 20.68 7.95
N GLY A 133 -3.05 20.21 6.72
CA GLY A 133 -2.84 21.02 5.52
C GLY A 133 -1.39 21.45 5.26
N VAL A 134 -0.46 21.08 6.14
CA VAL A 134 0.97 21.42 6.01
C VAL A 134 1.79 20.15 6.12
N TYR A 135 2.73 19.96 5.18
CA TYR A 135 3.67 18.84 5.27
C TYR A 135 4.57 18.98 6.50
N PRO A 136 4.89 17.88 7.19
CA PRO A 136 5.84 17.92 8.31
C PRO A 136 7.21 18.48 7.90
N PRO A 137 7.99 19.08 8.84
CA PRO A 137 9.28 19.71 8.53
C PRO A 137 10.34 18.79 7.90
N PHE A 138 10.22 17.48 8.10
CA PHE A 138 11.12 16.48 7.51
C PHE A 138 10.82 16.18 6.03
N SER A 139 9.71 16.68 5.50
CA SER A 139 9.31 16.56 4.09
C SER A 139 9.88 17.71 3.28
N GLN A 140 10.88 17.41 2.45
CA GLN A 140 11.47 18.37 1.53
C GLN A 140 10.67 18.37 0.23
N VAL A 141 9.65 19.22 0.16
CA VAL A 141 8.80 19.40 -1.02
C VAL A 141 9.58 20.08 -2.15
N ASP A 142 9.26 19.71 -3.38
CA ASP A 142 9.91 20.13 -4.61
C ASP A 142 11.42 19.82 -4.64
N LYS A 143 11.80 18.68 -4.06
CA LYS A 143 13.17 18.16 -4.07
C LYS A 143 13.21 16.72 -4.59
N PRO A 144 14.15 16.39 -5.51
CA PRO A 144 15.12 17.27 -6.15
C PRO A 144 14.50 18.21 -7.22
N SER A 145 13.25 18.01 -7.61
CA SER A 145 12.54 18.81 -8.60
C SER A 145 11.08 19.04 -8.20
N GLN A 146 10.41 19.96 -8.90
CA GLN A 146 9.00 20.28 -8.66
C GLN A 146 8.10 19.03 -8.74
N GLY A 147 7.16 18.90 -7.80
CA GLY A 147 6.27 17.75 -7.72
C GLY A 147 6.95 16.49 -7.21
N LEU A 148 8.02 16.62 -6.43
CA LEU A 148 8.63 15.52 -5.70
C LEU A 148 8.74 15.89 -4.23
N VAL A 149 8.58 14.90 -3.35
CA VAL A 149 8.84 15.03 -1.92
C VAL A 149 9.97 14.08 -1.55
N LEU A 150 10.98 14.60 -0.86
CA LEU A 150 12.07 13.82 -0.27
C LEU A 150 11.96 13.80 1.25
N ILE A 151 12.04 12.61 1.87
CA ILE A 151 12.16 12.49 3.34
C ILE A 151 13.64 12.37 3.73
N LYS A 152 14.11 13.25 4.62
CA LYS A 152 15.48 13.17 5.16
C LYS A 152 15.57 13.72 6.60
N PRO A 153 16.24 13.01 7.52
CA PRO A 153 16.81 11.67 7.38
C PRO A 153 15.73 10.57 7.39
N ALA A 154 15.78 9.63 6.44
CA ALA A 154 14.76 8.60 6.29
C ALA A 154 14.68 7.65 7.49
N MET A 155 15.83 7.25 8.05
CA MET A 155 15.88 6.36 9.21
C MET A 155 15.21 6.96 10.45
N ASP A 156 15.54 8.21 10.81
CA ASP A 156 14.99 8.82 12.02
C ASP A 156 13.50 9.20 11.90
N VAL A 157 12.94 9.14 10.69
CA VAL A 157 11.55 9.56 10.42
C VAL A 157 10.65 8.39 10.07
N LEU A 158 11.07 7.52 9.15
CA LEU A 158 10.26 6.40 8.64
C LEU A 158 10.52 5.11 9.42
N PHE A 159 11.71 4.96 10.00
CA PHE A 159 12.20 3.73 10.61
C PHE A 159 12.76 3.98 12.02
N ASN A 160 12.23 4.99 12.71
CA ASN A 160 12.73 5.49 13.98
C ASN A 160 12.67 4.45 15.11
N ASP A 161 11.74 3.52 15.02
CA ASP A 161 11.54 2.42 15.99
C ASP A 161 12.17 1.10 15.51
N CYS A 162 12.86 1.12 14.37
CA CYS A 162 13.58 -0.05 13.85
C CYS A 162 14.98 -0.16 14.44
N ASP A 163 15.49 -1.40 14.55
CA ASP A 163 16.86 -1.64 14.99
C ASP A 163 17.85 -1.00 13.98
N PRO A 164 18.72 -0.07 14.42
CA PRO A 164 19.71 0.58 13.56
C PRO A 164 20.64 -0.41 12.83
N ALA A 165 20.78 -1.64 13.33
CA ALA A 165 21.54 -2.68 12.66
C ALA A 165 21.00 -3.04 11.27
N HIS A 166 19.72 -2.76 10.98
CA HIS A 166 19.07 -3.02 9.69
C HIS A 166 18.90 -1.74 8.84
N ALA A 167 19.56 -0.64 9.21
CA ALA A 167 19.34 0.66 8.54
C ALA A 167 19.55 0.61 7.03
N ASP A 168 20.61 -0.06 6.56
CA ASP A 168 20.92 -0.16 5.13
C ASP A 168 19.81 -0.93 4.36
N GLU A 169 19.30 -2.01 4.95
CA GLU A 169 18.21 -2.81 4.36
C GLU A 169 16.89 -2.01 4.33
N LEU A 170 16.59 -1.28 5.40
CA LEU A 170 15.38 -0.48 5.51
C LEU A 170 15.41 0.72 4.55
N VAL A 171 16.54 1.40 4.44
CA VAL A 171 16.74 2.46 3.43
C VAL A 171 16.63 1.88 2.02
N ALA A 172 17.21 0.70 1.74
CA ALA A 172 17.07 0.04 0.45
C ALA A 172 15.63 -0.44 0.14
N SER A 173 14.81 -0.66 1.17
CA SER A 173 13.38 -0.99 1.01
C SER A 173 12.53 0.21 0.61
N CYS A 174 13.07 1.42 0.72
CA CYS A 174 12.50 2.61 0.13
C CYS A 174 12.99 2.81 -1.31
N ASN A 175 12.21 3.56 -2.09
CA ASN A 175 12.70 4.18 -3.31
C ASN A 175 13.96 4.98 -2.96
N ASP A 176 15.07 4.78 -3.65
CA ASP A 176 16.32 5.49 -3.37
C ASP A 176 16.54 6.64 -4.37
N PRO A 177 16.69 7.91 -3.91
CA PRO A 177 16.36 8.39 -2.57
C PRO A 177 14.84 8.37 -2.35
N CYS A 178 14.35 8.44 -1.09
CA CYS A 178 12.93 8.33 -0.70
C CYS A 178 12.07 9.42 -1.34
N LEU A 179 11.80 9.27 -2.63
CA LEU A 179 11.12 10.21 -3.50
C LEU A 179 9.73 9.70 -3.78
N TYR A 180 8.78 10.61 -3.63
CA TYR A 180 7.38 10.39 -3.94
C TYR A 180 6.88 11.55 -4.80
N PRO A 181 6.16 11.28 -5.89
CA PRO A 181 5.60 12.31 -6.76
C PRO A 181 4.42 13.08 -6.17
#